data_AF-A0A720YTX3-F1
#
_entry.id   AF-A0A720YTX3-F1
#
_cell.length_a   1.000
_cell.length_b   1.000
_cell.length_c   1.000
_cell.angle_alpha   90.00
_cell.angle_beta   90.00
_cell.angle_gamma   90.00
#
_symmetry.space_group_name_H-M   'P 1'
#
loop_
_entity.id
_entity.type
_entity.pdbx_description
1 polymer ?
#
loop_
_entity_poly.entity_id
_entity_poly.type
_entity_poly.pdbx_seq_one_letter_code
_entity_poly.pdbx_strand_id
1 'polypeptide(L)'
;MSKPSQHVFVTVPHPLLRLVSLGLVAFVFTLFSLVLSRVGTQLAPLWFPTSIMMVAFYRHAGRLWPGIAVACSLGSIGASLTLFPAASLNFSWTAINIIEAATGAILLRKLLPSYNPLQNLNDWFRLAIGSAVIPPLLGGLLFWLIAPEAVASKAFLIWVLSEAIGALTLVPLGLLFKPHYLLRHRDPHLLLETLLTL
;
A
#
# COMPACT_ATOMS: atom_id res chain seq x y z
N MET A 1 -11.05 28.81 18.69
CA MET A 1 -11.13 28.74 17.22
C MET A 1 -10.19 27.64 16.72
N SER A 2 -10.69 26.42 16.61
CA SER A 2 -9.97 25.29 16.03
C SER A 2 -9.95 25.44 14.51
N LYS A 3 -8.82 25.87 13.94
CA LYS A 3 -8.61 25.81 12.48
C LYS A 3 -8.80 24.35 12.05
N PRO A 4 -9.64 24.03 11.06
CA PRO A 4 -9.67 22.69 10.48
C PRO A 4 -8.29 22.44 9.88
N SER A 5 -7.56 21.49 10.45
CA SER A 5 -6.25 21.05 9.99
C SER A 5 -6.39 20.52 8.56
N GLN A 6 -6.09 21.38 7.58
CA GLN A 6 -6.02 20.97 6.18
C GLN A 6 -4.91 19.92 6.05
N HIS A 7 -5.25 18.77 5.45
CA HIS A 7 -4.25 17.81 5.02
C HIS A 7 -3.24 18.52 4.13
N VAL A 8 -1.96 18.56 4.54
CA VAL A 8 -0.89 19.14 3.74
C VAL A 8 -0.62 18.19 2.60
N PHE A 9 -1.37 18.37 1.52
CA PHE A 9 -1.14 17.65 0.28
C PHE A 9 0.21 18.04 -0.26
N VAL A 10 0.98 17.05 -0.72
CA VAL A 10 2.22 17.34 -1.43
C VAL A 10 1.85 18.08 -2.73
N THR A 11 2.16 19.36 -2.81
CA THR A 11 2.05 20.14 -4.06
C THR A 11 3.09 19.59 -5.03
N VAL A 12 2.64 19.15 -6.21
CA VAL A 12 3.48 18.31 -7.08
C VAL A 12 3.99 19.11 -8.29
N PRO A 13 5.29 19.41 -8.39
CA PRO A 13 5.86 20.04 -9.59
C PRO A 13 5.90 19.10 -10.81
N HIS A 14 5.89 17.77 -10.62
CA HIS A 14 5.87 16.76 -11.71
C HIS A 14 4.93 15.58 -11.40
N PRO A 15 3.62 15.70 -11.65
CA PRO A 15 2.63 14.66 -11.30
C PRO A 15 2.82 13.36 -12.07
N LEU A 16 3.17 13.44 -13.36
CA LEU A 16 3.43 12.27 -14.20
C LEU A 16 4.60 11.43 -13.67
N LEU A 17 5.74 12.06 -13.36
CA LEU A 17 6.91 11.36 -12.84
C LEU A 17 6.57 10.59 -11.55
N ARG A 18 5.76 11.18 -10.66
CA ARG A 18 5.32 10.49 -9.44
C ARG A 18 4.42 9.30 -9.73
N LEU A 19 3.49 9.41 -10.68
CA LEU A 19 2.64 8.28 -11.07
C LEU A 19 3.49 7.15 -11.65
N VAL A 20 4.46 7.47 -12.50
CA VAL A 20 5.41 6.48 -13.03
C VAL A 20 6.23 5.84 -11.91
N SER A 21 6.79 6.62 -10.98
CA SER A 21 7.51 6.08 -9.84
C SER A 21 6.62 5.20 -8.95
N LEU A 22 5.37 5.59 -8.70
CA LEU A 22 4.40 4.78 -7.94
C LEU A 22 4.08 3.47 -8.65
N GLY A 23 3.90 3.50 -9.98
CA GLY A 23 3.71 2.29 -10.78
C GLY A 23 4.92 1.36 -10.72
N LEU A 24 6.15 1.92 -10.78
CA LEU A 24 7.38 1.15 -10.65
C LEU A 24 7.55 0.54 -9.25
N VAL A 25 7.26 1.29 -8.19
CA VAL A 25 7.28 0.79 -6.82
C VAL A 25 6.25 -0.33 -6.64
N ALA A 26 5.02 -0.14 -7.13
CA ALA A 26 4.00 -1.18 -7.13
C ALA A 26 4.48 -2.42 -7.90
N PHE A 27 5.07 -2.26 -9.09
CA PHE A 27 5.64 -3.35 -9.87
C PHE A 27 6.67 -4.17 -9.08
N VAL A 28 7.67 -3.51 -8.49
CA VAL A 28 8.75 -4.17 -7.74
C VAL A 28 8.20 -4.95 -6.55
N PHE A 29 7.29 -4.33 -5.78
CA PHE A 29 6.72 -4.96 -4.61
C PHE A 29 5.72 -6.08 -4.96
N THR A 30 4.96 -5.95 -6.05
CA THR A 30 4.13 -7.05 -6.57
C THR A 30 5.02 -8.21 -6.99
N LEU A 31 6.11 -7.95 -7.71
CA LEU A 31 7.04 -9.00 -8.13
C LEU A 31 7.65 -9.71 -6.92
N PHE A 32 8.08 -8.94 -5.91
CA PHE A 32 8.60 -9.48 -4.66
C PHE A 32 7.56 -10.34 -3.93
N SER A 33 6.33 -9.85 -3.78
CA SER A 33 5.21 -10.59 -3.19
C SER A 33 4.95 -11.92 -3.92
N LEU A 34 4.95 -11.92 -5.26
CA LEU A 34 4.70 -13.11 -6.08
C LEU A 34 5.85 -14.11 -6.05
N VAL A 35 7.10 -13.64 -5.95
CA VAL A 35 8.27 -14.52 -5.75
C VAL A 35 8.22 -15.16 -4.37
N LEU A 36 7.95 -14.37 -3.33
CA LEU A 36 7.85 -14.86 -1.96
C LEU A 36 6.75 -15.93 -1.81
N SER A 37 5.59 -15.69 -2.43
CA SER A 37 4.46 -16.62 -2.43
C SER A 37 4.77 -17.96 -3.12
N ARG A 38 5.77 -18.01 -4.02
CA ARG A 38 6.21 -19.23 -4.69
C ARG A 38 7.31 -19.98 -3.92
N VAL A 39 8.16 -19.27 -3.19
CA VAL A 39 9.26 -19.86 -2.41
C VAL A 39 8.79 -20.31 -1.02
N GLY A 40 7.88 -19.56 -0.40
CA GLY A 40 7.37 -19.83 0.94
C GLY A 40 6.12 -20.68 0.94
N THR A 41 6.23 -22.00 0.86
CA THR A 41 5.08 -22.91 1.02
C THR A 41 4.52 -22.95 2.45
N GLN A 42 5.19 -22.33 3.42
CA GLN A 42 4.81 -22.33 4.85
C GLN A 42 4.47 -20.94 5.44
N LEU A 43 4.76 -19.85 4.73
CA LEU A 43 4.44 -18.50 5.21
C LEU A 43 3.19 -18.00 4.50
N ALA A 44 2.31 -17.31 5.21
CA ALA A 44 1.22 -16.59 4.56
C ALA A 44 1.83 -15.65 3.50
N PRO A 45 1.28 -15.61 2.27
CA PRO A 45 1.75 -14.69 1.25
C PRO A 45 1.74 -13.27 1.82
N LEU A 46 2.73 -12.45 1.47
CA LEU A 46 2.74 -11.04 1.83
C LEU A 46 2.24 -10.24 0.64
N TRP A 47 1.23 -9.40 0.83
CA TRP A 47 0.69 -8.57 -0.24
C TRP A 47 0.94 -7.09 0.01
N PHE A 48 2.05 -6.60 -0.53
CA PHE A 48 2.47 -5.21 -0.43
C PHE A 48 1.79 -4.21 -1.39
N PRO A 49 1.31 -4.58 -2.60
CA PRO A 49 0.84 -3.60 -3.59
C PRO A 49 -0.34 -2.75 -3.11
N THR A 50 -1.29 -3.37 -2.41
CA THR A 50 -2.46 -2.70 -1.83
C THR A 50 -2.06 -1.66 -0.80
N SER A 51 -1.07 -1.98 0.05
CA SER A 51 -0.55 -1.06 1.07
C SER A 51 0.15 0.15 0.46
N ILE A 52 0.93 -0.05 -0.61
CA ILE A 52 1.58 1.04 -1.36
C ILE A 52 0.52 1.99 -1.94
N MET A 53 -0.51 1.42 -2.59
CA MET A 53 -1.61 2.18 -3.15
C MET A 53 -2.40 2.93 -2.07
N MET A 54 -2.63 2.31 -0.91
CA MET A 54 -3.30 2.91 0.25
C MET A 54 -2.53 4.13 0.77
N VAL A 55 -1.21 4.01 0.95
CA VAL A 55 -0.35 5.12 1.36
C VAL A 55 -0.35 6.24 0.31
N ALA A 56 -0.30 5.88 -0.97
CA ALA A 56 -0.33 6.84 -2.06
C ALA A 56 -1.66 7.62 -2.07
N PHE A 57 -2.79 6.93 -1.92
CA PHE A 57 -4.10 7.56 -1.75
C PHE A 57 -4.15 8.44 -0.51
N TYR A 58 -3.63 7.98 0.64
CA TYR A 58 -3.60 8.78 1.87
C TYR A 58 -2.87 10.12 1.66
N ARG A 59 -1.71 10.11 1.00
CA ARG A 59 -0.84 11.30 0.86
C ARG A 59 -1.22 12.30 -0.23
N HIS A 60 -1.96 11.87 -1.26
CA HIS A 60 -2.25 12.71 -2.43
C HIS A 60 -3.71 13.12 -2.50
N ALA A 61 -4.00 14.34 -2.96
CA ALA A 61 -5.38 14.83 -3.10
C ALA A 61 -6.28 13.83 -3.85
N GLY A 62 -7.56 13.76 -3.47
CA GLY A 62 -8.52 12.79 -4.03
C GLY A 62 -8.61 12.81 -5.56
N ARG A 63 -8.38 13.97 -6.20
CA ARG A 63 -8.35 14.12 -7.66
C ARG A 63 -7.25 13.29 -8.34
N LEU A 64 -6.17 12.96 -7.63
CA LEU A 64 -5.08 12.12 -8.16
C LEU A 64 -5.33 10.62 -7.97
N TRP A 65 -6.35 10.22 -7.21
CA TRP A 65 -6.62 8.82 -6.89
C TRP A 65 -6.86 7.97 -8.16
N PRO A 66 -7.63 8.40 -9.17
CA PRO A 66 -7.78 7.60 -10.38
C PRO A 66 -6.44 7.33 -11.08
N GLY A 67 -5.56 8.34 -11.15
CA GLY A 67 -4.24 8.19 -11.75
C GLY A 67 -3.33 7.25 -10.95
N ILE A 68 -3.39 7.32 -9.62
CA ILE A 68 -2.65 6.40 -8.73
C ILE A 68 -3.17 4.97 -8.89
N ALA A 69 -4.50 4.79 -8.92
CA ALA A 69 -5.11 3.48 -9.09
C ALA A 69 -4.66 2.83 -10.41
N VAL A 70 -4.69 3.58 -11.50
CA VAL A 70 -4.23 3.12 -12.82
C VAL A 70 -2.73 2.78 -12.77
N ALA A 71 -1.89 3.67 -12.24
CA ALA A 71 -0.44 3.44 -12.20
C ALA A 71 -0.06 2.21 -11.36
N CYS A 72 -0.62 2.07 -10.16
CA CYS A 72 -0.35 0.93 -9.29
C CYS A 72 -0.91 -0.38 -9.86
N SER A 73 -2.08 -0.33 -10.52
CA SER A 73 -2.67 -1.50 -11.17
C SER A 73 -1.84 -1.95 -12.37
N LEU A 74 -1.40 -1.02 -13.22
CA LEU A 74 -0.51 -1.33 -14.34
C LEU A 74 0.82 -1.91 -13.87
N GLY A 75 1.39 -1.37 -12.80
CA GLY A 75 2.58 -1.94 -12.17
C GLY A 75 2.36 -3.38 -11.68
N SER A 76 1.25 -3.62 -11.00
CA SER A 76 0.91 -4.96 -10.47
C SER A 76 0.62 -5.98 -11.57
N ILE A 77 -0.11 -5.57 -12.60
CA ILE A 77 -0.40 -6.39 -13.78
C ILE A 77 0.89 -6.68 -14.54
N GLY A 78 1.73 -5.66 -14.76
CA GLY A 78 3.03 -5.81 -15.40
C GLY A 78 3.92 -6.81 -14.67
N ALA A 79 3.98 -6.73 -13.33
CA ALA A 79 4.73 -7.69 -12.53
C ALA A 79 4.17 -9.11 -12.65
N SER A 80 2.84 -9.26 -12.63
CA SER A 80 2.17 -10.55 -12.80
C SER A 80 2.48 -11.16 -14.17
N LEU A 81 2.51 -10.35 -15.24
CA LEU A 81 2.85 -10.79 -16.60
C LEU A 81 4.29 -11.29 -16.74
N THR A 82 5.22 -10.88 -15.87
CA THR A 82 6.58 -11.42 -15.89
C THR A 82 6.66 -12.87 -15.41
N LEU A 83 5.66 -13.32 -14.65
CA LEU A 83 5.67 -14.61 -13.96
C LEU A 83 4.58 -15.57 -14.45
N PHE A 84 3.50 -15.03 -15.01
CA PHE A 84 2.31 -15.77 -15.41
C PHE A 84 1.84 -15.35 -16.81
N PRO A 85 1.24 -16.27 -17.59
CA PRO A 85 0.65 -15.93 -18.88
C PRO A 85 -0.49 -14.91 -18.76
N ALA A 86 -0.67 -14.06 -19.77
CA ALA A 86 -1.73 -13.04 -19.79
C ALA A 86 -3.14 -13.61 -19.58
N ALA A 87 -3.41 -14.82 -20.06
CA ALA A 87 -4.70 -15.50 -19.90
C ALA A 87 -5.05 -15.85 -18.44
N SER A 88 -4.06 -15.86 -17.53
CA SER A 88 -4.27 -16.17 -16.11
C SER A 88 -4.50 -14.92 -15.25
N LEU A 89 -4.44 -13.72 -15.85
CA LEU A 89 -4.69 -12.49 -15.13
C LEU A 89 -6.15 -12.40 -14.68
N ASN A 90 -6.35 -12.16 -13.39
CA ASN A 90 -7.66 -11.95 -12.81
C ASN A 90 -7.84 -10.47 -12.44
N PHE A 91 -8.67 -9.76 -13.20
CA PHE A 91 -8.95 -8.35 -12.98
C PHE A 91 -9.78 -8.10 -11.71
N SER A 92 -10.51 -9.10 -11.20
CA SER A 92 -11.26 -8.98 -9.95
C SER A 92 -10.33 -8.73 -8.76
N TRP A 93 -9.13 -9.34 -8.74
CA TRP A 93 -8.14 -9.09 -7.69
C TRP A 93 -7.65 -7.65 -7.71
N THR A 94 -7.46 -7.08 -8.90
CA THR A 94 -7.08 -5.67 -9.05
C THR A 94 -8.18 -4.75 -8.52
N ALA A 95 -9.45 -5.06 -8.82
CA ALA A 95 -10.58 -4.30 -8.31
C ALA A 95 -10.67 -4.36 -6.77
N ILE A 96 -10.50 -5.54 -6.17
CA ILE A 96 -10.48 -5.72 -4.72
C ILE A 96 -9.36 -4.88 -4.10
N ASN A 97 -8.14 -4.93 -4.63
CA ASN A 97 -7.01 -4.15 -4.12
C ASN A 97 -7.30 -2.65 -4.16
N ILE A 98 -7.92 -2.14 -5.24
CA ILE A 98 -8.29 -0.71 -5.34
C ILE A 98 -9.32 -0.34 -4.26
N ILE A 99 -10.37 -1.16 -4.08
CA ILE A 99 -11.41 -0.92 -3.08
C ILE A 99 -10.81 -0.93 -1.67
N GLU A 100 -9.96 -1.91 -1.39
CA GLU A 100 -9.29 -2.07 -0.11
C GLU A 100 -8.37 -0.87 0.20
N ALA A 101 -7.51 -0.51 -0.75
CA ALA A 101 -6.61 0.63 -0.60
C ALA A 101 -7.38 1.96 -0.44
N ALA A 102 -8.46 2.15 -1.21
CA ALA A 102 -9.30 3.34 -1.09
C ALA A 102 -9.98 3.40 0.28
N THR A 103 -10.55 2.28 0.75
CA THR A 103 -11.19 2.17 2.06
C THR A 103 -10.20 2.51 3.17
N GLY A 104 -9.01 1.90 3.14
CA GLY A 104 -7.98 2.18 4.14
C GLY A 104 -7.53 3.64 4.12
N ALA A 105 -7.31 4.21 2.93
CA ALA A 105 -6.92 5.62 2.82
C ALA A 105 -8.00 6.57 3.36
N ILE A 106 -9.29 6.30 3.09
CA ILE A 106 -10.41 7.08 3.63
C ILE A 106 -10.44 6.99 5.15
N LEU A 107 -10.33 5.78 5.71
CA LEU A 107 -10.35 5.56 7.17
C LEU A 107 -9.16 6.24 7.84
N LEU A 108 -7.95 6.04 7.33
CA LEU A 108 -6.74 6.67 7.88
C LEU A 108 -6.84 8.20 7.84
N ARG A 109 -7.39 8.79 6.77
CA ARG A 109 -7.60 10.24 6.67
C ARG A 109 -8.61 10.80 7.67
N LYS A 110 -9.58 9.98 8.09
CA LYS A 110 -10.60 10.33 9.08
C LYS A 110 -10.12 10.10 10.51
N LEU A 111 -9.34 9.04 10.75
CA LEU A 111 -8.93 8.60 12.08
C LEU A 111 -7.63 9.24 12.56
N LEU A 112 -6.69 9.51 11.65
CA LEU A 112 -5.34 9.99 12.01
C LEU A 112 -5.20 11.51 11.89
N PRO A 113 -4.40 12.15 12.77
CA PRO A 113 -4.06 13.55 12.65
C PRO A 113 -3.28 13.86 11.35
N SER A 114 -3.60 14.96 10.68
CA SER A 114 -2.99 15.32 9.38
C SER A 114 -1.51 15.70 9.43
N TYR A 115 -1.01 16.26 10.55
CA TYR A 115 0.35 16.78 10.63
C TYR A 115 1.37 15.74 11.11
N ASN A 116 0.97 14.93 12.09
CA ASN A 116 1.80 13.86 12.63
C ASN A 116 0.92 12.64 12.92
N PRO A 117 0.81 11.71 11.96
CA PRO A 117 -0.20 10.67 11.99
C PRO A 117 0.05 9.57 13.04
N LEU A 118 1.25 9.51 13.64
CA LEU A 118 1.63 8.44 14.59
C LEU A 118 2.41 9.03 15.77
N GLN A 119 1.76 9.85 16.60
CA GLN A 119 2.41 10.47 17.76
C GLN A 119 2.31 9.63 19.03
N ASN A 120 1.20 8.93 19.21
CA ASN A 120 0.87 8.24 20.45
C ASN A 120 0.30 6.85 20.16
N LEU A 121 0.22 6.00 21.19
CA LEU A 121 -0.23 4.61 21.06
C LEU A 121 -1.66 4.50 20.48
N ASN A 122 -2.52 5.48 20.79
CA ASN A 122 -3.87 5.54 20.27
C ASN A 122 -3.89 5.77 18.73
N ASP A 123 -2.98 6.59 18.20
CA ASP A 123 -2.83 6.76 16.76
C ASP A 123 -2.33 5.48 16.08
N TRP A 124 -1.42 4.72 16.71
CA TRP A 124 -1.00 3.41 16.23
C TRP A 124 -2.15 2.40 16.20
N PHE A 125 -3.00 2.41 17.22
CA PHE A 125 -4.20 1.57 17.27
C PHE A 125 -5.20 1.93 16.16
N ARG A 126 -5.42 3.23 15.93
CA ARG A 126 -6.25 3.74 14.83
C ARG A 126 -5.69 3.39 13.46
N LEU A 127 -4.36 3.41 13.30
CA LEU A 127 -3.71 2.93 12.08
C LEU A 127 -3.98 1.44 11.88
N ALA A 128 -3.77 0.62 12.90
CA ALA A 128 -3.97 -0.83 12.79
C ALA A 128 -5.42 -1.14 12.38
N ILE A 129 -6.41 -0.51 13.02
CA ILE A 129 -7.82 -0.67 12.65
C ILE A 129 -8.10 -0.17 11.23
N GLY A 130 -7.64 1.04 10.91
CA GLY A 130 -7.93 1.72 9.66
C GLY A 130 -7.21 1.15 8.44
N SER A 131 -6.14 0.37 8.62
CA SER A 131 -5.33 -0.18 7.51
C SER A 131 -5.21 -1.70 7.51
N ALA A 132 -5.06 -2.35 8.67
CA ALA A 132 -4.73 -3.77 8.77
C ALA A 132 -5.88 -4.66 9.26
N VAL A 133 -7.00 -4.05 9.71
CA VAL A 133 -8.19 -4.80 10.15
C VAL A 133 -9.34 -4.57 9.17
N ILE A 134 -9.86 -3.34 9.08
CA ILE A 134 -11.08 -3.09 8.30
C ILE A 134 -10.86 -3.32 6.81
N PRO A 135 -9.82 -2.78 6.15
CA PRO A 135 -9.64 -2.98 4.73
C PRO A 135 -9.38 -4.46 4.36
N PRO A 136 -8.46 -5.19 5.00
CA PRO A 136 -8.24 -6.61 4.69
C PRO A 136 -9.47 -7.48 4.89
N LEU A 137 -10.29 -7.22 5.92
CA LEU A 137 -11.56 -7.93 6.12
C LEU A 137 -12.55 -7.65 4.99
N LEU A 138 -12.64 -6.40 4.53
CA LEU A 138 -13.46 -6.01 3.39
C LEU A 138 -12.98 -6.71 2.11
N GLY A 139 -11.69 -6.65 1.80
CA GLY A 139 -11.13 -7.28 0.61
C GLY A 139 -11.24 -8.80 0.65
N GLY A 140 -11.00 -9.40 1.82
CA GLY A 140 -11.22 -10.82 2.06
C GLY A 140 -12.67 -11.22 1.84
N LEU A 141 -13.64 -10.45 2.33
CA LEU A 141 -15.07 -10.72 2.11
C LEU A 141 -15.43 -10.63 0.63
N LEU A 142 -14.95 -9.61 -0.08
CA LEU A 142 -15.15 -9.49 -1.53
C LEU A 142 -14.54 -10.67 -2.29
N PHE A 143 -13.36 -11.14 -1.85
CA PHE A 143 -12.72 -12.33 -2.40
C PHE A 143 -13.53 -13.59 -2.12
N TRP A 144 -14.05 -13.75 -0.90
CA TRP A 144 -14.86 -14.90 -0.50
C TRP A 144 -16.12 -15.03 -1.37
N LEU A 145 -16.76 -13.91 -1.72
CA LEU A 145 -17.96 -13.89 -2.57
C LEU A 145 -17.70 -14.35 -4.02
N ILE A 146 -16.45 -14.28 -4.50
CA ILE A 146 -16.08 -14.69 -5.86
C ILE A 146 -15.30 -16.00 -5.90
N ALA A 147 -14.85 -16.50 -4.74
CA ALA A 147 -14.05 -17.70 -4.64
C ALA A 147 -14.93 -18.96 -4.73
N PRO A 148 -14.42 -20.07 -5.30
CA PRO A 148 -15.12 -21.35 -5.24
C PRO A 148 -15.37 -21.79 -3.79
N GLU A 149 -16.59 -22.23 -3.48
CA GLU A 149 -17.02 -22.57 -2.11
C GLU A 149 -16.07 -23.53 -1.39
N ALA A 150 -15.52 -24.50 -2.12
CA ALA A 150 -14.61 -25.52 -1.58
C ALA A 150 -13.34 -24.95 -0.93
N VAL A 151 -12.89 -23.75 -1.33
CA VAL A 151 -11.66 -23.12 -0.83
C VAL A 151 -11.90 -21.73 -0.23
N ALA A 152 -13.13 -21.21 -0.30
CA ALA A 152 -13.45 -19.83 0.01
C ALA A 152 -13.01 -19.41 1.42
N SER A 153 -13.29 -20.22 2.46
CA SER A 153 -12.92 -19.89 3.84
C SER A 153 -11.41 -19.86 4.08
N LYS A 154 -10.67 -20.82 3.51
CA LYS A 154 -9.20 -20.84 3.59
C LYS A 154 -8.61 -19.65 2.85
N ALA A 155 -9.11 -19.36 1.66
CA ALA A 155 -8.62 -18.27 0.84
C ALA A 155 -8.96 -16.89 1.45
N PHE A 156 -10.11 -16.75 2.10
CA PHE A 156 -10.46 -15.59 2.92
C PHE A 156 -9.42 -15.34 4.00
N LEU A 157 -9.09 -16.34 4.82
CA LEU A 157 -8.11 -16.19 5.90
C LEU A 157 -6.72 -15.84 5.35
N ILE A 158 -6.30 -16.50 4.26
CA ILE A 158 -5.03 -16.22 3.60
C ILE A 158 -5.00 -14.78 3.09
N TRP A 159 -6.07 -14.31 2.45
CA TRP A 159 -6.19 -12.94 1.94
C TRP A 159 -6.07 -11.92 3.08
N VAL A 160 -6.90 -12.07 4.12
CA VAL A 160 -6.95 -11.15 5.26
C VAL A 160 -5.59 -11.07 5.95
N LEU A 161 -4.95 -12.20 6.24
CA LEU A 161 -3.65 -12.22 6.91
C LEU A 161 -2.56 -11.62 6.03
N SER A 162 -2.56 -11.94 4.74
CA SER A 162 -1.60 -11.43 3.77
C SER A 162 -1.62 -9.91 3.67
N GLU A 163 -2.82 -9.34 3.50
CA GLU A 163 -3.03 -7.90 3.41
C GLU A 163 -2.78 -7.20 4.75
N ALA A 164 -3.19 -7.79 5.88
CA ALA A 164 -2.92 -7.24 7.20
C ALA A 164 -1.42 -7.11 7.49
N ILE A 165 -0.63 -8.14 7.17
CA ILE A 165 0.83 -8.09 7.36
C ILE A 165 1.44 -7.06 6.40
N GLY A 166 0.99 -7.02 5.13
CA GLY A 166 1.41 -6.00 4.17
C GLY A 166 1.16 -4.58 4.69
N ALA A 167 -0.03 -4.35 5.24
CA ALA A 167 -0.45 -3.05 5.77
C ALA A 167 0.39 -2.64 6.98
N LEU A 168 0.57 -3.52 7.96
CA LEU A 168 1.38 -3.24 9.15
C LEU A 168 2.86 -3.02 8.82
N THR A 169 3.35 -3.62 7.73
CA THR A 169 4.73 -3.43 7.28
C THR A 169 4.93 -2.08 6.59
N LEU A 170 4.09 -1.76 5.59
CA LEU A 170 4.35 -0.63 4.70
C LEU A 170 3.56 0.64 5.02
N VAL A 171 2.37 0.54 5.63
CA VAL A 171 1.56 1.73 5.91
C VAL A 171 2.25 2.64 6.94
N PRO A 172 2.74 2.15 8.10
CA PRO A 172 3.46 2.99 9.05
C PRO A 172 4.70 3.65 8.44
N LEU A 173 5.53 2.87 7.73
CA LEU A 173 6.70 3.39 7.00
C LEU A 173 6.28 4.47 6.02
N GLY A 174 5.25 4.16 5.23
CA GLY A 174 4.66 5.04 4.25
C GLY A 174 4.11 6.34 4.83
N LEU A 175 3.58 6.35 6.06
CA LEU A 175 3.06 7.53 6.76
C LEU A 175 4.13 8.34 7.51
N LEU A 176 5.19 7.69 7.99
CA LEU A 176 6.32 8.35 8.64
C LEU A 176 7.32 8.94 7.64
N PHE A 177 7.35 8.42 6.41
CA PHE A 177 8.28 8.87 5.38
C PHE A 177 8.11 10.36 5.04
N LYS A 178 9.09 11.19 5.40
CA LYS A 178 9.16 12.59 4.97
C LYS A 178 10.18 12.73 3.84
N PRO A 179 9.80 13.15 2.62
CA PRO A 179 10.72 13.29 1.48
C PRO A 179 11.94 14.18 1.77
N HIS A 180 11.80 15.15 2.67
CA HIS A 180 12.89 16.05 3.08
C HIS A 180 14.04 15.33 3.82
N TYR A 181 13.81 14.16 4.43
CA TYR A 181 14.90 13.37 5.02
C TYR A 181 15.85 12.81 3.96
N LEU A 182 15.33 12.38 2.80
CA LEU A 182 16.19 11.97 1.68
C LEU A 182 16.91 13.15 1.03
N LEU A 183 16.29 14.33 1.02
CA LEU A 183 16.92 15.55 0.50
C LEU A 183 18.04 16.06 1.41
N ARG A 184 18.04 15.70 2.71
CA ARG A 184 19.16 15.95 3.64
C ARG A 184 20.40 15.12 3.28
N HIS A 185 20.20 13.97 2.63
CA HIS A 185 21.26 13.08 2.14
C HIS A 185 21.71 13.39 0.70
N ARG A 186 21.44 14.61 0.21
CA ARG A 186 22.03 15.09 -1.05
C ARG A 186 23.53 15.33 -0.97
N ASP A 187 24.11 15.31 0.23
CA ASP A 187 25.55 15.20 0.43
C ASP A 187 25.97 13.72 0.37
N PRO A 188 26.68 13.28 -0.70
CA PRO A 188 27.10 11.89 -0.87
C PRO A 188 28.02 11.41 0.26
N HIS A 189 28.72 12.32 0.93
CA HIS A 189 29.53 12.03 2.12
C HIS A 189 28.71 11.47 3.30
N LEU A 190 27.53 12.04 3.56
CA LEU A 190 26.66 11.61 4.66
C LEU A 190 26.03 10.23 4.38
N LEU A 191 25.72 9.91 3.12
CA LEU A 191 25.27 8.56 2.73
C LEU A 191 26.39 7.53 2.93
N LEU A 192 27.61 7.88 2.57
CA LEU A 192 28.78 7.02 2.68
C LEU A 192 29.13 6.76 4.15
N GLU A 193 29.07 7.78 5.01
CA GLU A 193 29.21 7.63 6.46
C GLU A 193 28.12 6.72 7.04
N THR A 194 26.85 6.93 6.67
CA THR A 194 25.74 6.13 7.22
C THR A 194 25.86 4.66 6.81
N LEU A 195 26.34 4.37 5.60
CA LEU A 195 26.58 3.01 5.10
C LEU A 195 27.84 2.36 5.69
N LEU A 196 28.86 3.13 6.06
CA LEU A 196 30.09 2.63 6.70
C LEU A 196 29.91 2.36 8.19
N THR A 197 28.96 3.02 8.85
CA THR A 197 28.68 2.85 10.28
C THR A 197 27.59 1.81 10.59
N LEU A 198 27.04 1.17 9.56
CA LEU A 198 26.04 0.09 9.64
C LEU A 198 26.72 -1.26 9.42
#